data_AF-A0AAU9W0K5-F1
#
_entry.id   AF-A0AAU9W0K5-F1
#
_cell.length_a   1.000
_cell.length_b   1.000
_cell.length_c   1.000
_cell.angle_alpha   90.00
_cell.angle_beta   90.00
_cell.angle_gamma   90.00
#
_symmetry.space_group_name_H-M   'P 1'
#
loop_
_entity.id
_entity.type
_entity.pdbx_description
1 polymer ?
#
loop_
_entity_poly.entity_id
_entity_poly.type
_entity_poly.pdbx_seq_one_letter_code
_entity_poly.pdbx_strand_id
1 'polypeptide(L)'
;MFSEIVCREWNSIRVRFWSIGYKKRLSLLILLLLLLGCFLVWSSLMVDLSDLKFTQEKDDGVNDSSVWDKWVIANGLRAIGDIYDSCDHNEVRKKIGKIIIHYDPTERRVIGTAVANFTAKVSLKGGVVHVVAQFEGRTLYDVKHNVCKIEAATFGCPMHEGEAVGSKIFVIQLANKVSFFFQGNYFATAKLINEDGICLGMTESNINL
;
A
#
# COMPACT_ATOMS: atom_id res chain seq x y z
N MET A 1 27.30 -6.40 -38.26
CA MET A 1 25.96 -6.28 -38.86
C MET A 1 25.09 -5.21 -38.18
N PHE A 2 24.87 -5.21 -36.85
CA PHE A 2 24.09 -4.15 -36.18
C PHE A 2 24.70 -2.74 -36.25
N SER A 3 26.04 -2.61 -36.13
CA SER A 3 26.73 -1.31 -36.16
C SER A 3 26.58 -0.55 -37.49
N GLU A 4 26.63 -1.24 -38.62
CA GLU A 4 26.52 -0.62 -39.94
C GLU A 4 25.10 -0.12 -40.24
N ILE A 5 24.09 -0.84 -39.74
CA ILE A 5 22.68 -0.46 -39.87
C ILE A 5 22.39 0.80 -39.05
N VAL A 6 22.87 0.86 -37.80
CA VAL A 6 22.71 2.03 -36.93
C VAL A 6 23.41 3.26 -37.49
N CYS A 7 24.63 3.13 -38.02
CA CYS A 7 25.36 4.23 -38.64
C CYS A 7 24.65 4.79 -39.89
N ARG A 8 24.04 3.93 -40.71
CA ARG A 8 23.33 4.35 -41.93
C ARG A 8 22.02 5.06 -41.60
N GLU A 9 21.25 4.52 -40.65
CA GLU A 9 20.03 5.13 -40.11
C GLU A 9 20.33 6.51 -39.48
N TRP A 10 21.37 6.60 -38.65
CA TRP A 10 21.77 7.83 -37.98
C TRP A 10 22.17 8.94 -38.95
N ASN A 11 22.93 8.59 -40.00
CA ASN A 11 23.29 9.54 -41.05
C ASN A 11 22.07 10.03 -41.84
N SER A 12 21.10 9.17 -42.12
CA SER A 12 19.85 9.57 -42.80
C SER A 12 19.02 10.55 -41.95
N ILE A 13 18.87 10.25 -40.65
CA ILE A 13 18.16 11.12 -39.70
C ILE A 13 18.88 12.46 -39.56
N ARG A 14 20.21 12.46 -39.46
CA ARG A 14 21.03 13.67 -39.38
C ARG A 14 20.83 14.56 -40.61
N VAL A 15 20.90 14.00 -41.82
CA VAL A 15 20.73 14.76 -43.06
C VAL A 15 19.32 15.34 -43.16
N ARG A 16 18.29 14.56 -42.82
CA ARG A 16 16.89 15.05 -42.79
C ARG A 16 16.71 16.17 -41.77
N PHE A 17 17.25 16.03 -40.56
CA PHE A 17 17.20 17.07 -39.52
C PHE A 17 17.88 18.36 -39.98
N TRP A 18 19.04 18.23 -40.67
CA TRP A 18 19.79 19.35 -41.22
C TRP A 18 19.26 19.89 -42.56
N SER A 19 18.20 19.30 -43.13
CA SER A 19 17.47 19.85 -44.28
C SER A 19 16.25 20.69 -43.87
N ILE A 20 15.78 20.53 -42.63
CA ILE A 20 14.63 21.25 -42.10
C ILE A 20 15.03 22.71 -41.81
N GLY A 21 14.18 23.70 -42.13
CA GLY A 21 14.45 25.11 -41.85
C GLY A 21 14.64 25.40 -40.35
N TYR A 22 15.48 26.39 -40.01
CA TYR A 22 15.90 26.72 -38.64
C TYR A 22 14.74 26.80 -37.62
N LYS A 23 13.64 27.47 -37.97
CA LYS A 23 12.45 27.61 -37.10
C LYS A 23 11.84 26.26 -36.70
N LYS A 24 11.78 25.30 -37.63
CA LYS A 24 11.22 23.96 -37.39
C LYS A 24 12.15 23.09 -36.54
N ARG A 25 13.47 23.23 -36.70
CA ARG A 25 14.46 22.55 -35.82
C ARG A 25 14.38 23.06 -34.39
N LEU A 26 14.28 24.37 -34.22
CA LEU A 26 14.14 24.98 -32.90
C LEU A 26 12.88 24.49 -32.20
N SER A 27 11.74 24.42 -32.91
CA SER A 27 10.49 23.87 -32.38
C SER A 27 10.61 22.39 -31.99
N LEU A 28 11.25 21.56 -32.80
CA LEU A 28 11.50 20.14 -32.48
C LEU A 28 12.41 19.96 -31.26
N LEU A 29 13.46 20.78 -31.13
CA LEU A 29 14.35 20.77 -29.97
C LEU A 29 13.62 21.19 -28.68
N ILE A 30 12.79 22.23 -28.76
CA ILE A 30 11.96 22.67 -27.63
C ILE A 30 10.97 21.56 -27.22
N LEU A 31 10.32 20.91 -28.18
CA LEU A 31 9.41 19.78 -27.92
C LEU A 31 10.16 18.62 -27.25
N LEU A 32 11.35 18.28 -27.72
CA LEU A 32 12.16 17.20 -27.15
C LEU A 32 12.59 17.53 -25.72
N LEU A 33 13.00 18.78 -25.47
CA LEU A 33 13.34 19.26 -24.12
C LEU A 33 12.15 19.24 -23.18
N LEU A 34 10.95 19.60 -23.66
CA LEU A 34 9.71 19.51 -22.88
C LEU A 34 9.40 18.05 -22.53
N LEU A 35 9.51 17.12 -23.50
CA LEU A 35 9.27 15.70 -23.26
C LEU A 35 10.27 15.12 -22.26
N LEU A 36 11.56 15.44 -22.40
CA LEU A 36 12.60 15.03 -21.44
C LEU A 36 12.37 15.63 -20.05
N GLY A 37 11.98 16.90 -19.98
CA GLY A 37 11.62 17.57 -18.72
C GLY A 37 10.43 16.89 -18.04
N CYS A 38 9.36 16.61 -18.79
CA CYS A 38 8.20 15.87 -18.27
C CYS A 38 8.59 14.46 -17.80
N PHE A 39 9.46 13.76 -18.54
CA PHE A 39 9.90 12.41 -18.18
C PHE A 39 10.72 12.41 -16.88
N LEU A 40 11.62 13.38 -16.71
CA LEU A 40 12.41 13.55 -15.50
C LEU A 40 11.52 13.86 -14.28
N VAL A 41 10.59 14.81 -14.42
CA VAL A 41 9.63 15.15 -13.36
C VAL A 41 8.77 13.94 -12.99
N TRP A 42 8.30 13.18 -13.97
CA TRP A 42 7.50 11.98 -13.72
C TRP A 42 8.30 10.91 -12.98
N SER A 43 9.56 10.67 -13.38
CA SER A 43 10.43 9.70 -12.70
C SER A 43 10.77 10.10 -11.25
N SER A 44 10.83 11.39 -10.93
CA SER A 44 11.05 11.86 -9.55
C SER A 44 9.82 11.75 -8.65
N LEU A 45 8.61 11.61 -9.21
CA LEU A 45 7.37 11.53 -8.45
C LEU A 45 6.91 10.09 -8.16
N MET A 46 7.57 9.09 -8.76
CA MET A 46 7.19 7.70 -8.63
C MET A 46 8.19 6.93 -7.78
N VAL A 47 7.67 6.27 -6.75
CA VAL A 47 8.45 5.41 -5.85
C VAL A 47 8.19 3.96 -6.22
N ASP A 48 9.27 3.18 -6.38
CA ASP A 48 9.19 1.73 -6.57
C ASP A 48 8.91 1.05 -5.22
N LEU A 49 7.92 0.16 -5.20
CA LEU A 49 7.55 -0.58 -3.99
C LEU A 49 8.69 -1.44 -3.41
N SER A 50 9.63 -1.89 -4.25
CA SER A 50 10.79 -2.65 -3.79
C SER A 50 11.76 -1.82 -2.93
N ASP A 51 11.80 -0.51 -3.14
CA ASP A 51 12.74 0.42 -2.50
C ASP A 51 12.12 1.22 -1.35
N LEU A 52 10.87 0.90 -0.96
CA LEU A 52 10.14 1.60 0.09
C LEU A 52 10.85 1.53 1.45
N LYS A 53 11.62 2.58 1.75
CA LYS A 53 12.03 2.94 3.11
C LYS A 53 10.88 3.68 3.76
N PHE A 54 9.92 2.94 4.29
CA PHE A 54 8.84 3.53 5.08
C PHE A 54 9.43 4.16 6.36
N THR A 55 9.54 5.47 6.40
CA THR A 55 9.68 6.20 7.65
C THR A 55 8.32 6.26 8.30
N GLN A 56 8.04 5.32 9.19
CA GLN A 56 6.88 5.42 10.06
C GLN A 56 7.11 6.63 10.97
N GLU A 57 6.27 7.66 10.85
CA GLU A 57 6.23 8.72 11.85
C GLU A 57 5.96 8.05 13.19
N LYS A 58 6.92 8.21 14.10
CA LYS A 58 6.86 7.69 15.45
C LYS A 58 5.74 8.47 16.13
N ASP A 59 4.61 7.83 16.35
CA ASP A 59 3.53 8.42 17.12
C ASP A 59 4.06 8.69 18.53
N ASP A 60 4.22 9.98 18.86
CA ASP A 60 4.72 10.46 20.14
C ASP A 60 3.63 10.29 21.21
N GLY A 61 3.40 9.04 21.62
CA GLY A 61 2.34 8.69 22.54
C GLY A 61 2.55 7.34 23.19
N VAL A 62 3.19 7.36 24.37
CA VAL A 62 3.43 6.23 25.28
C VAL A 62 4.61 5.34 24.88
N ASN A 63 5.67 5.48 25.68
CA ASN A 63 6.92 4.72 25.71
C ASN A 63 6.70 3.26 26.12
N ASP A 64 5.85 2.53 25.40
CA ASP A 64 5.73 1.09 25.50
C ASP A 64 5.88 0.55 24.08
N SER A 65 7.13 0.24 23.71
CA SER A 65 7.42 -0.49 22.47
C SER A 65 6.57 -1.75 22.49
N SER A 66 5.44 -1.72 21.78
CA SER A 66 4.40 -2.71 21.95
C SER A 66 5.01 -4.08 21.65
N VAL A 67 4.54 -5.14 22.32
CA VAL A 67 5.01 -6.52 22.06
C VAL A 67 5.04 -6.83 20.56
N TRP A 68 4.12 -6.21 19.82
CA TRP A 68 4.02 -6.25 18.37
C TRP A 68 5.18 -5.58 17.62
N ASP A 69 5.66 -4.41 18.06
CA ASP A 69 6.84 -3.75 17.46
C ASP A 69 8.08 -4.63 17.61
N LYS A 70 8.29 -5.19 18.81
CA LYS A 70 9.38 -6.14 19.07
C LYS A 70 9.26 -7.39 18.21
N TRP A 71 8.05 -7.92 18.06
CA TRP A 71 7.78 -9.08 17.21
C TRP A 71 8.08 -8.81 15.73
N VAL A 72 7.68 -7.65 15.20
CA VAL A 72 7.97 -7.24 13.82
C VAL A 72 9.47 -7.17 13.59
N ILE A 73 10.21 -6.49 14.48
CA ILE A 73 11.67 -6.34 14.39
C ILE A 73 12.38 -7.70 14.49
N ALA A 74 11.99 -8.53 15.45
CA ALA A 74 12.61 -9.84 15.68
C ALA A 74 12.44 -10.80 14.49
N ASN A 75 11.38 -10.64 13.70
CA ASN A 75 11.13 -11.45 12.51
C ASN A 75 11.61 -10.79 11.21
N GLY A 76 12.27 -9.62 11.28
CA GLY A 76 12.74 -8.90 10.09
C GLY A 76 11.61 -8.43 9.17
N LEU A 77 10.41 -8.24 9.72
CA LEU A 77 9.22 -7.84 8.98
C LEU A 77 9.13 -6.31 8.90
N ARG A 78 8.37 -5.81 7.92
CA ARG A 78 8.06 -4.38 7.80
C ARG A 78 6.61 -4.16 8.15
N ALA A 79 6.34 -3.29 9.13
CA ALA A 79 4.98 -2.90 9.49
C ALA A 79 4.58 -1.61 8.77
N ILE A 80 3.32 -1.53 8.37
CA ILE A 80 2.73 -0.34 7.74
C ILE A 80 1.56 0.25 8.55
N GLY A 81 1.09 -0.47 9.57
CA GLY A 81 -0.05 -0.05 10.36
C GLY A 81 -0.27 -0.89 11.61
N ASP A 82 -1.17 -0.41 12.45
CA ASP A 82 -1.55 -0.98 13.74
C ASP A 82 -3.00 -1.45 13.72
N ILE A 83 -3.29 -2.51 14.49
CA ILE A 83 -4.64 -3.05 14.66
C ILE A 83 -5.05 -2.86 16.12
N TYR A 84 -6.23 -2.27 16.31
CA TYR A 84 -6.81 -1.92 17.60
C TYR A 84 -8.12 -2.67 17.85
N ASP A 85 -8.43 -2.92 19.12
CA ASP A 85 -9.59 -3.71 19.59
C ASP A 85 -10.89 -2.92 19.75
N SER A 86 -10.90 -1.65 19.36
CA SER A 86 -12.06 -0.75 19.39
C SER A 86 -11.98 0.25 18.25
N CYS A 87 -13.13 0.63 17.69
CA CYS A 87 -13.24 1.70 16.70
C CYS A 87 -13.24 3.10 17.31
N ASP A 88 -13.49 3.23 18.61
CA ASP A 88 -13.78 4.53 19.21
C ASP A 88 -12.49 5.24 19.62
N HIS A 89 -12.28 6.47 19.16
CA HIS A 89 -11.04 7.23 19.48
C HIS A 89 -11.07 7.77 20.91
N ASN A 90 -12.25 7.78 21.53
CA ASN A 90 -12.47 8.32 22.86
C ASN A 90 -12.14 7.32 23.98
N GLU A 91 -12.00 6.03 23.63
CA GLU A 91 -11.64 4.97 24.58
C GLU A 91 -10.14 4.65 24.53
N VAL A 92 -9.60 4.14 25.62
CA VAL A 92 -8.23 3.61 25.64
C VAL A 92 -8.19 2.34 24.78
N ARG A 93 -7.70 2.49 23.55
CA ARG A 93 -7.56 1.38 22.61
C ARG A 93 -6.37 0.50 22.96
N LYS A 94 -6.57 -0.82 22.89
CA LYS A 94 -5.49 -1.78 23.02
C LYS A 94 -5.01 -2.21 21.64
N LYS A 95 -3.70 -2.11 21.42
CA LYS A 95 -3.06 -2.66 20.22
C LYS A 95 -3.09 -4.19 20.29
N ILE A 96 -3.82 -4.79 19.36
CA ILE A 96 -4.01 -6.25 19.26
C ILE A 96 -3.33 -6.87 18.04
N GLY A 97 -2.70 -6.05 17.19
CA GLY A 97 -2.03 -6.56 16.01
C GLY A 97 -1.27 -5.50 15.23
N LYS A 98 -0.69 -5.96 14.11
CA LYS A 98 0.08 -5.17 13.14
C LYS A 98 -0.33 -5.55 11.73
N ILE A 99 -0.27 -4.58 10.82
CA ILE A 99 -0.23 -4.88 9.40
C ILE A 99 1.22 -4.92 8.97
N ILE A 100 1.63 -6.03 8.36
CA ILE A 100 2.93 -6.19 7.75
C ILE A 100 2.82 -6.17 6.23
N ILE A 101 3.89 -5.72 5.58
CA ILE A 101 4.03 -5.74 4.14
C ILE A 101 5.28 -6.51 3.76
N HIS A 102 5.18 -7.36 2.75
CA HIS A 102 6.32 -8.06 2.18
C HIS A 102 6.15 -8.25 0.67
N TYR A 103 7.27 -8.34 -0.03
CA TYR A 103 7.29 -8.63 -1.46
C TYR A 103 7.46 -10.13 -1.66
N ASP A 104 6.55 -10.74 -2.41
CA ASP A 104 6.64 -12.12 -2.85
C ASP A 104 7.36 -12.18 -4.20
N PRO A 105 8.60 -12.68 -4.27
CA PRO A 105 9.36 -12.74 -5.52
C PRO A 105 8.81 -13.78 -6.49
N THR A 106 8.10 -14.80 -6.01
CA THR A 106 7.54 -15.89 -6.82
C THR A 106 6.36 -15.36 -7.63
N GLU A 107 5.47 -14.62 -6.96
CA GLU A 107 4.27 -14.06 -7.56
C GLU A 107 4.46 -12.60 -8.04
N ARG A 108 5.65 -12.02 -7.83
CA ARG A 108 6.03 -10.64 -8.17
C ARG A 108 5.00 -9.60 -7.71
N ARG A 109 4.56 -9.74 -6.46
CA ARG A 109 3.49 -8.92 -5.89
C ARG A 109 3.84 -8.50 -4.46
N VAL A 110 3.25 -7.39 -4.06
CA VAL A 110 3.32 -6.92 -2.68
C VAL A 110 2.11 -7.48 -1.93
N ILE A 111 2.37 -8.11 -0.80
CA ILE A 111 1.35 -8.75 0.04
C ILE A 111 1.27 -7.98 1.36
N GLY A 112 0.09 -7.42 1.62
CA GLY A 112 -0.31 -6.97 2.95
C GLY A 112 -0.80 -8.15 3.78
N THR A 113 -0.34 -8.26 5.02
CA THR A 113 -0.83 -9.28 5.96
C THR A 113 -1.17 -8.62 7.27
N ALA A 114 -2.42 -8.72 7.69
CA ALA A 114 -2.86 -8.31 9.01
C ALA A 114 -2.63 -9.48 9.98
N VAL A 115 -1.82 -9.25 11.01
CA VAL A 115 -1.55 -10.24 12.06
C VAL A 115 -2.12 -9.68 13.35
N ALA A 116 -3.12 -10.36 13.90
CA ALA A 116 -3.78 -9.93 15.13
C ALA A 116 -4.01 -11.10 16.08
N ASN A 117 -4.00 -10.79 17.36
CA ASN A 117 -4.44 -11.70 18.42
C ASN A 117 -5.54 -11.00 19.22
N PHE A 118 -6.76 -11.49 19.09
CA PHE A 118 -7.90 -10.91 19.78
C PHE A 118 -8.87 -11.99 20.24
N THR A 119 -9.65 -11.64 21.26
CA THR A 119 -10.78 -12.44 21.72
C THR A 119 -12.05 -11.78 21.19
N ALA A 120 -12.94 -12.56 20.59
CA ALA A 120 -14.20 -12.05 20.09
C ALA A 120 -15.06 -11.54 21.24
N LYS A 121 -15.25 -10.22 21.34
CA LYS A 121 -16.11 -9.59 22.36
C LYS A 121 -17.60 -9.84 22.11
N VAL A 122 -17.97 -10.09 20.86
CA VAL A 122 -19.33 -10.51 20.47
C VAL A 122 -19.21 -11.56 19.37
N SER A 123 -20.26 -12.38 19.23
CA SER A 123 -20.31 -13.39 18.18
C SER A 123 -20.36 -12.74 16.79
N LEU A 124 -19.60 -13.29 15.84
CA LEU A 124 -19.57 -12.85 14.45
C LEU A 124 -20.09 -14.00 13.57
N LYS A 125 -21.37 -13.97 13.24
CA LYS A 125 -21.99 -14.89 12.25
C LYS A 125 -21.75 -14.42 10.81
N GLY A 126 -21.50 -13.13 10.67
CA GLY A 126 -21.39 -12.37 9.45
C GLY A 126 -20.85 -10.97 9.78
N GLY A 127 -20.51 -10.21 8.75
CA GLY A 127 -20.03 -8.85 8.94
C GLY A 127 -19.38 -8.27 7.70
N VAL A 128 -18.96 -7.02 7.83
CA VAL A 128 -18.26 -6.28 6.79
C VAL A 128 -16.94 -5.73 7.30
N VAL A 129 -15.90 -5.87 6.48
CA VAL A 129 -14.68 -5.06 6.60
C VAL A 129 -14.88 -3.85 5.71
N HIS A 130 -15.04 -2.68 6.33
CA HIS A 130 -15.10 -1.41 5.60
C HIS A 130 -13.71 -0.84 5.47
N VAL A 131 -13.17 -0.82 4.25
CA VAL A 131 -11.82 -0.34 3.93
C VAL A 131 -11.93 1.02 3.26
N VAL A 132 -11.23 2.02 3.81
CA VAL A 132 -11.11 3.36 3.25
C VAL A 132 -9.63 3.68 3.10
N ALA A 133 -9.19 4.05 1.89
CA ALA A 133 -7.84 4.53 1.62
C ALA A 133 -7.88 5.93 1.02
N GLN A 134 -6.95 6.77 1.44
CA GLN A 134 -6.84 8.18 1.08
C GLN A 134 -5.41 8.51 0.67
N PHE A 135 -5.28 9.44 -0.27
CA PHE A 135 -4.02 10.06 -0.67
C PHE A 135 -4.17 11.58 -0.59
N GLU A 136 -3.31 12.24 0.18
CA GLU A 136 -3.38 13.69 0.41
C GLU A 136 -4.80 14.16 0.80
N GLY A 137 -5.45 13.38 1.68
CA GLY A 137 -6.82 13.64 2.16
C GLY A 137 -7.94 13.32 1.16
N ARG A 138 -7.63 12.85 -0.06
CA ARG A 138 -8.64 12.45 -1.06
C ARG A 138 -8.86 10.94 -1.02
N THR A 139 -10.12 10.52 -0.92
CA THR A 139 -10.49 9.10 -0.96
C THR A 139 -10.13 8.47 -2.31
N LEU A 140 -9.24 7.48 -2.29
CA LEU A 140 -8.87 6.65 -3.44
C LEU A 140 -9.72 5.38 -3.51
N TYR A 141 -10.06 4.83 -2.35
CA TYR A 141 -10.76 3.55 -2.23
C TYR A 141 -11.72 3.60 -1.04
N ASP A 142 -12.95 3.15 -1.26
CA ASP A 142 -13.98 3.03 -0.23
C ASP A 142 -14.86 1.82 -0.57
N VAL A 143 -14.58 0.67 0.05
CA VAL A 143 -15.25 -0.59 -0.27
C VAL A 143 -15.54 -1.38 1.01
N LYS A 144 -16.67 -2.08 1.00
CA LYS A 144 -17.08 -3.02 2.04
C LYS A 144 -16.93 -4.45 1.54
N HIS A 145 -16.13 -5.24 2.23
CA HIS A 145 -15.92 -6.66 1.94
C HIS A 145 -16.66 -7.52 2.95
N ASN A 146 -17.30 -8.60 2.52
CA ASN A 146 -17.91 -9.54 3.45
C ASN A 146 -16.81 -10.32 4.16
N VAL A 147 -16.77 -10.20 5.49
CA VAL A 147 -15.74 -10.78 6.35
C VAL A 147 -15.62 -12.29 6.15
N CYS A 148 -16.74 -12.99 6.01
CA CYS A 148 -16.79 -14.45 5.91
C CYS A 148 -16.39 -14.99 4.54
N LYS A 149 -16.18 -14.10 3.56
CA LYS A 149 -15.67 -14.46 2.23
C LYS A 149 -14.17 -14.18 2.09
N ILE A 150 -13.53 -13.64 3.13
CA ILE A 150 -12.09 -13.38 3.14
C ILE A 150 -11.38 -14.67 3.52
N GLU A 151 -10.47 -15.13 2.65
CA GLU A 151 -9.61 -16.27 2.95
C GLU A 151 -8.59 -15.86 4.03
N ALA A 152 -8.73 -16.45 5.21
CA ALA A 152 -7.80 -16.26 6.31
C ALA A 152 -7.41 -17.62 6.91
N ALA A 153 -6.15 -17.75 7.31
CA ALA A 153 -5.60 -19.06 7.66
C ALA A 153 -6.18 -19.64 8.96
N THR A 154 -6.61 -18.78 9.87
CA THR A 154 -7.06 -19.13 11.23
C THR A 154 -8.33 -18.40 11.64
N PHE A 155 -8.97 -17.74 10.67
CA PHE A 155 -10.20 -16.98 10.85
C PHE A 155 -11.26 -17.53 9.89
N GLY A 156 -12.43 -17.85 10.43
CA GLY A 156 -13.56 -18.35 9.67
C GLY A 156 -14.86 -18.03 10.39
N CYS A 157 -15.92 -17.78 9.64
CA CYS A 157 -17.24 -17.58 10.22
C CYS A 157 -17.98 -18.93 10.37
N PRO A 158 -18.81 -19.10 11.42
CA PRO A 158 -19.07 -18.15 12.51
C PRO A 158 -17.99 -18.17 13.61
N MET A 159 -17.76 -17.03 14.27
CA MET A 159 -16.99 -16.94 15.51
C MET A 159 -17.91 -16.71 16.70
N HIS A 160 -17.60 -17.36 17.82
CA HIS A 160 -18.36 -17.24 19.05
C HIS A 160 -17.77 -16.21 20.01
N GLU A 161 -18.62 -15.60 20.82
CA GLU A 161 -18.18 -14.72 21.91
C GLU A 161 -17.25 -15.46 22.88
N GLY A 162 -16.17 -14.80 23.30
CA GLY A 162 -15.15 -15.37 24.19
C GLY A 162 -14.12 -16.27 23.49
N GLU A 163 -14.31 -16.56 22.19
CA GLU A 163 -13.36 -17.35 21.41
C GLU A 163 -12.08 -16.55 21.17
N ALA A 164 -10.95 -17.09 21.63
CA ALA A 164 -9.63 -16.50 21.42
C ALA A 164 -9.11 -16.90 20.04
N VAL A 165 -8.85 -15.91 19.18
CA VAL A 165 -8.42 -16.16 17.81
C VAL A 165 -7.11 -15.43 17.52
N GLY A 166 -6.05 -16.22 17.31
CA GLY A 166 -4.83 -15.76 16.67
C GLY A 166 -5.05 -15.76 15.16
N SER A 167 -5.30 -14.60 14.56
CA SER A 167 -5.64 -14.48 13.14
C SER A 167 -4.45 -13.98 12.32
N LYS A 168 -4.01 -14.77 11.34
CA LYS A 168 -3.27 -14.25 10.18
C LYS A 168 -4.28 -14.03 9.05
N ILE A 169 -4.69 -12.78 8.88
CA ILE A 169 -5.61 -12.36 7.84
C ILE A 169 -4.77 -11.82 6.68
N PHE A 170 -4.87 -12.47 5.53
CA PHE A 170 -4.27 -11.95 4.30
C PHE A 170 -5.21 -10.88 3.75
N VAL A 171 -4.79 -9.61 3.86
CA VAL A 171 -5.61 -8.48 3.41
C VAL A 171 -4.93 -7.81 2.24
N ILE A 172 -5.63 -7.86 1.11
CA ILE A 172 -5.29 -7.27 -0.20
C ILE A 172 -4.00 -7.83 -0.79
N GLN A 173 -4.18 -8.78 -1.70
CA GLN A 173 -3.26 -8.94 -2.83
C GLN A 173 -3.51 -7.75 -3.76
N LEU A 174 -2.52 -6.87 -3.92
CA LEU A 174 -2.51 -5.90 -5.02
C LEU A 174 -2.34 -6.71 -6.32
N ALA A 175 -3.46 -7.18 -6.88
CA ALA A 175 -3.48 -7.85 -8.16
C ALA A 175 -3.17 -6.82 -9.26
N ASN A 176 -2.17 -7.17 -10.07
CA ASN A 176 -1.70 -6.51 -11.29
C ASN A 176 -0.88 -5.21 -11.13
N LYS A 177 0.43 -5.34 -11.43
CA LYS A 177 1.26 -4.43 -12.27
C LYS A 177 1.31 -2.92 -11.96
N VAL A 178 0.80 -2.44 -10.83
CA VAL A 178 1.06 -1.05 -10.42
C VAL A 178 2.17 -1.07 -9.38
N SER A 179 3.41 -1.10 -9.88
CA SER A 179 4.64 -1.04 -9.07
C SER A 179 4.97 0.36 -8.56
N PHE A 180 4.11 1.35 -8.85
CA PHE A 180 4.42 2.76 -8.62
C PHE A 180 3.33 3.44 -7.80
N PHE A 181 3.74 3.97 -6.65
CA PHE A 181 2.94 4.90 -5.86
C PHE A 181 3.49 6.32 -6.05
N PHE A 182 2.60 7.30 -6.04
CA PHE A 182 3.01 8.71 -6.00
C PHE A 182 3.63 9.03 -4.65
N GLN A 183 4.68 9.84 -4.63
CA GLN A 183 5.23 10.37 -3.38
C GLN A 183 4.17 11.20 -2.64
N GLY A 184 4.10 11.08 -1.31
CA GLY A 184 3.12 11.77 -0.48
C GLY A 184 2.48 10.92 0.61
N ASN A 185 1.46 11.48 1.25
CA ASN A 185 0.82 10.88 2.42
C ASN A 185 -0.35 9.98 2.05
N TYR A 186 -0.26 8.73 2.47
CA TYR A 186 -1.30 7.72 2.34
C TYR A 186 -1.86 7.38 3.71
N PHE A 187 -3.18 7.47 3.83
CA PHE A 187 -3.89 7.06 5.02
C PHE A 187 -4.88 5.96 4.67
N ALA A 188 -4.83 4.84 5.39
CA ALA A 188 -5.75 3.73 5.18
C ALA A 188 -6.34 3.26 6.50
N THR A 189 -7.63 3.00 6.49
CA THR A 189 -8.36 2.42 7.61
C THR A 189 -9.16 1.22 7.16
N ALA A 190 -9.26 0.22 8.03
CA ALA A 190 -10.17 -0.90 7.84
C ALA A 190 -10.92 -1.16 9.14
N LYS A 191 -12.25 -1.07 9.11
CA LYS A 191 -13.11 -1.30 10.28
C LYS A 191 -13.81 -2.64 10.12
N LEU A 192 -13.68 -3.51 11.12
CA LEU A 192 -14.39 -4.77 11.22
C LEU A 192 -15.71 -4.53 11.95
N ILE A 193 -16.82 -4.69 11.24
CA ILE A 193 -18.17 -4.43 11.75
C ILE A 193 -18.98 -5.72 11.65
N ASN A 194 -19.65 -6.12 12.74
CA ASN A 194 -20.53 -7.27 12.75
C ASN A 194 -21.89 -6.96 12.08
N GLU A 195 -22.80 -7.92 12.08
CA GLU A 195 -24.15 -7.76 11.50
C GLU A 195 -25.00 -6.70 12.21
N ASP A 196 -24.76 -6.47 13.50
CA ASP A 196 -25.48 -5.50 14.33
C ASP A 196 -24.90 -4.07 14.23
N GLY A 197 -23.88 -3.86 13.39
CA GLY A 197 -23.21 -2.56 13.27
C GLY A 197 -22.20 -2.28 14.38
N ILE A 198 -21.91 -3.24 15.25
CA ILE A 198 -20.90 -3.14 16.31
C ILE A 198 -19.51 -3.30 15.69
N CYS A 199 -18.64 -2.33 15.98
CA CYS A 199 -17.25 -2.46 15.59
C CYS A 199 -16.48 -3.37 16.55
N LEU A 200 -15.83 -4.38 15.98
CA LEU A 200 -15.01 -5.36 16.69
C LEU A 200 -13.53 -4.97 16.76
N GLY A 201 -13.10 -4.13 15.84
CA GLY A 201 -11.72 -3.69 15.75
C GLY A 201 -11.50 -2.84 14.51
N MET A 202 -10.41 -2.10 14.55
CA MET A 202 -10.02 -1.24 13.45
C MET A 202 -8.54 -1.34 13.20
N THR A 203 -8.19 -1.08 11.95
CA THR A 203 -6.82 -1.03 11.49
C THR A 203 -6.57 0.38 10.99
N GLU A 204 -5.42 0.94 11.34
CA GLU A 204 -4.97 2.25 10.87
C GLU A 204 -3.55 2.13 10.33
N SER A 205 -3.34 2.80 9.20
CA SER A 205 -2.06 2.89 8.54
C SER A 205 -1.90 4.32 8.05
N ASN A 206 -0.80 4.95 8.45
CA ASN A 206 -0.36 6.23 7.93
C ASN A 206 1.04 6.04 7.38
N ILE A 207 1.17 6.20 6.08
CA ILE A 207 2.39 5.96 5.33
C ILE A 207 2.75 7.24 4.60
N ASN A 208 3.93 7.75 4.90
CA ASN A 208 4.54 8.82 4.11
C ASN A 208 5.59 8.19 3.18
N LEU A 209 5.38 8.37 1.88
CA LEU A 209 6.26 7.90 0.80
C LEU A 209 7.12 9.03 0.27
#